data_AF-A0A9E2Z9F2-F1
#
_entry.id   AF-A0A9E2Z9F2-F1
#
_cell.length_a   1.000
_cell.length_b   1.000
_cell.length_c   1.000
_cell.angle_alpha   90.00
_cell.angle_beta   90.00
_cell.angle_gamma   90.00
#
_symmetry.space_group_name_H-M   'P 1'
#
loop_
_entity.id
_entity.type
_entity.pdbx_description
1 polymer ?
#
loop_
_entity_poly.entity_id
_entity_poly.type
_entity_poly.pdbx_seq_one_letter_code
_entity_poly.pdbx_strand_id
1 'polypeptide(L)' 'ADGVAERKAGLLHEHYPSQQGRDWFDRETFLGIARLRGVQCRVQHAEAYFVDKVVLEFDEEAACGFC' A
#
# COMPACT_ATOMS: atom_id res chain seq x y z
N ALA A 1 -17.17 -4.72 -0.28
CA ALA A 1 -16.18 -5.10 0.73
C ALA A 1 -15.11 -4.03 0.73
N ASP A 2 -14.68 -3.55 1.89
CA ASP A 2 -13.61 -2.56 1.97
C ASP A 2 -12.31 -3.13 1.41
N GLY A 3 -11.58 -2.33 0.63
CA GLY A 3 -10.28 -2.73 0.10
C GLY A 3 -9.21 -2.81 1.19
N VAL A 4 -8.08 -3.43 0.86
CA VAL A 4 -6.97 -3.63 1.80
C VAL A 4 -6.47 -2.30 2.39
N ALA A 5 -6.46 -1.24 1.59
CA ALA A 5 -6.06 0.09 2.03
C ALA A 5 -7.03 0.71 3.05
N GLU A 6 -8.35 0.63 2.84
CA GLU A 6 -9.33 1.12 3.81
C GLU A 6 -9.25 0.35 5.13
N ARG A 7 -9.11 -0.98 5.05
CA ARG A 7 -8.94 -1.83 6.24
C ARG A 7 -7.68 -1.47 7.00
N LYS A 8 -6.54 -1.25 6.31
CA LYS A 8 -5.28 -0.83 6.93
C LYS A 8 -5.44 0.52 7.65
N ALA A 9 -6.06 1.51 7.02
CA ALA A 9 -6.28 2.81 7.64
C ALA A 9 -7.17 2.72 8.90
N GLY A 10 -8.20 1.87 8.89
CA GLY A 10 -9.02 1.60 10.07
C GLY A 10 -8.22 1.00 11.23
N LEU A 11 -7.42 -0.04 10.94
CA LEU A 11 -6.57 -0.70 11.96
C LEU A 11 -5.54 0.26 12.58
N LEU A 12 -4.99 1.20 11.79
CA LEU A 12 -4.06 2.21 12.31
C LEU A 12 -4.74 3.12 13.34
N HIS A 13 -5.98 3.56 13.10
CA HIS A 13 -6.71 4.36 14.08
C HIS A 13 -7.12 3.58 15.32
N GLU A 14 -7.51 2.32 15.17
CA GLU A 14 -7.95 1.46 16.26
C GLU A 14 -6.82 1.15 17.25
N HIS A 15 -5.63 0.82 16.73
CA HIS A 15 -4.57 0.26 17.56
C HIS A 15 -3.48 1.26 17.99
N TYR A 16 -3.49 2.49 17.47
CA TYR A 16 -2.49 3.52 17.81
C TYR A 16 -3.11 4.82 18.36
N PRO A 17 -3.86 4.75 19.49
CA PRO A 17 -4.50 5.93 20.08
C PRO A 17 -3.50 7.03 20.48
N SER A 18 -2.26 6.66 20.84
CA SER A 18 -1.20 7.61 21.16
C SER A 18 -0.76 8.50 20.00
N GLN A 19 -1.14 8.16 18.75
CA GLN A 19 -0.78 8.92 17.56
C GLN A 19 -1.88 9.87 17.08
N GLN A 20 -3.12 9.77 17.60
CA GLN A 20 -4.29 10.54 17.14
C GLN A 20 -4.15 12.06 17.27
N GLY A 21 -3.20 12.56 18.10
CA GLY A 21 -2.93 13.99 18.24
C GLY A 21 -1.97 14.58 17.19
N ARG A 22 -1.55 13.80 16.19
CA ARG A 22 -0.65 14.26 15.13
C ARG A 22 -1.45 14.59 13.88
N ASP A 23 -1.21 15.77 13.31
CA ASP A 23 -1.94 16.27 12.13
C ASP A 23 -1.87 15.36 10.89
N TRP A 24 -0.87 14.47 10.82
CA TRP A 24 -0.70 13.51 9.72
C TRP A 24 -1.33 12.13 10.00
N PHE A 25 -1.71 11.84 11.24
CA PHE A 25 -2.19 10.53 11.66
C PHE A 25 -3.70 10.42 11.47
N ASP A 26 -4.15 10.49 10.22
CA ASP A 26 -5.55 10.41 9.86
C ASP A 26 -5.80 9.50 8.65
N ARG A 27 -7.05 9.05 8.53
CA ARG A 27 -7.49 8.14 7.46
C ARG A 27 -7.29 8.73 6.06
N GLU A 28 -7.54 10.02 5.85
CA GLU A 28 -7.41 10.66 4.55
C GLU A 28 -5.95 10.78 4.11
N THR A 29 -5.04 11.06 5.04
CA THR A 29 -3.59 11.06 4.78
C THR A 29 -3.12 9.68 4.33
N PHE A 30 -3.49 8.61 5.03
CA PHE A 30 -3.10 7.25 4.65
C PHE A 30 -3.65 6.84 3.29
N LEU A 31 -4.93 7.12 3.03
CA LEU A 31 -5.57 6.80 1.76
C LEU A 31 -5.07 7.69 0.61
N GLY A 32 -4.77 8.95 0.86
CA GLY A 32 -4.24 9.89 -0.11
C GLY A 32 -2.87 9.45 -0.65
N ILE A 33 -1.97 9.02 0.23
CA ILE A 33 -0.68 8.45 -0.18
C ILE A 33 -0.90 7.16 -0.98
N ALA A 34 -1.74 6.24 -0.49
CA ALA A 34 -2.04 4.99 -1.18
C ALA A 34 -2.67 5.23 -2.57
N ARG A 35 -3.50 6.27 -2.71
CA ARG A 35 -4.12 6.68 -3.97
C ARG A 35 -3.09 7.23 -4.95
N LEU A 36 -2.18 8.09 -4.48
CA LEU A 36 -1.10 8.64 -5.31
C LEU A 36 -0.22 7.52 -5.88
N ARG A 37 0.10 6.51 -5.08
CA ARG A 37 0.83 5.32 -5.55
C ARG A 37 -0.02 4.46 -6.47
N GLY A 38 -1.31 4.31 -6.19
CA GLY A 38 -2.25 3.63 -7.07
C GLY A 38 -2.24 4.20 -8.49
N VAL A 39 -2.20 5.53 -8.65
CA VAL A 39 -2.07 6.18 -9.96
C VAL A 39 -0.80 5.73 -10.70
N GLN A 40 0.34 5.63 -10.01
CA GLN A 40 1.61 5.19 -10.60
C GLN A 40 1.56 3.72 -11.06
N CYS A 41 0.76 2.89 -10.40
CA CYS A 41 0.60 1.46 -10.68
C CYS A 41 -0.66 1.11 -11.50
N ARG A 42 -1.46 2.10 -11.93
CA ARG A 42 -2.76 1.92 -12.62
C ARG A 42 -3.76 1.06 -11.84
N VAL A 43 -3.77 1.19 -10.52
CA VAL A 43 -4.74 0.57 -9.61
C VAL A 43 -5.37 1.60 -8.67
N GLN A 44 -6.41 1.22 -7.93
CA GLN A 44 -7.09 2.17 -7.03
C GLN A 44 -6.17 2.65 -5.91
N HIS A 45 -5.56 1.72 -5.18
CA HIS A 45 -4.61 1.97 -4.11
C HIS A 45 -3.38 1.07 -4.29
N ALA A 46 -2.20 1.60 -4.01
CA ALA A 46 -0.96 0.83 -3.95
C ALA A 46 -0.11 1.31 -2.75
N GLU A 47 0.80 0.48 -2.30
CA GLU A 47 1.77 0.83 -1.26
C GLU A 47 3.17 0.91 -1.87
N ALA A 48 3.92 1.95 -1.50
CA ALA A 48 5.29 2.10 -1.94
C ALA A 48 6.24 1.44 -0.95
N TYR A 49 7.21 0.70 -1.47
CA TYR A 49 8.27 0.06 -0.69
C TYR A 49 9.62 0.54 -1.22
N PHE A 50 10.63 0.55 -0.34
CA PHE A 50 12.01 0.86 -0.66
C PHE A 50 12.91 -0.31 -0.26
N VAL A 51 13.88 -0.64 -1.11
CA VAL A 51 14.88 -1.68 -0.88
C VAL A 51 16.20 -1.26 -1.53
N ASP A 52 17.33 -1.45 -0.84
CA ASP A 52 18.64 -1.09 -1.39
C ASP A 52 19.12 -2.07 -2.47
N LYS A 53 18.99 -3.38 -2.20
CA LYS A 53 19.32 -4.46 -3.13
C LYS A 53 18.34 -5.61 -2.93
N VAL A 54 17.84 -6.16 -4.03
CA VAL A 54 16.97 -7.34 -4.05
C VAL A 54 17.53 -8.35 -5.05
N VAL A 55 17.62 -9.62 -4.65
CA VAL A 55 17.84 -10.73 -5.58
C VAL A 55 16.46 -11.25 -5.97
N LEU A 56 16.17 -11.22 -7.27
CA LEU A 56 14.92 -11.73 -7.82
C LEU A 56 15.19 -13.08 -8.46
N GLU A 57 14.49 -14.10 -8.00
CA GLU A 57 14.41 -15.39 -8.67
C GLU A 57 13.02 -15.48 -9.30
N PHE A 58 12.99 -15.65 -10.61
CA PHE A 58 11.75 -15.87 -11.35
C PHE A 58 11.67 -17.36 -11.63
N ASP A 59 10.60 -18.01 -11.18
CA ASP A 59 10.34 -19.41 -11.51
C ASP A 59 10.00 -19.52 -13.01
N GLU A 60 10.50 -20.54 -13.70
CA GLU A 60 10.38 -20.69 -15.17
C GLU A 60 8.92 -20.91 -15.60
N GLU A 61 8.03 -21.38 -14.71
CA GLU A 61 6.58 -21.46 -14.97
C GLU A 61 5.91 -20.08 -15.15
N ALA A 62 6.55 -18.99 -14.72
CA ALA A 62 6.03 -17.62 -14.91
C ALA A 62 6.49 -16.97 -16.24
N ALA A 63 7.35 -17.62 -17.02
CA ALA A 63 8.03 -17.00 -18.16
C ALA A 63 7.27 -17.06 -19.51
N CYS A 64 6.04 -17.56 -19.58
CA CYS A 64 5.27 -17.47 -20.83
C CYS A 64 3.76 -17.31 -20.61
N GLY A 65 3.26 -16.11 -20.91
CA GLY A 65 1.85 -15.84 -21.19
C GLY A 65 1.66 -14.81 -22.32
N PHE A 66 2.73 -14.50 -23.06
CA PHE A 66 2.70 -13.61 -24.23
C PHE A 66 3.18 -14.32 -25.50
N CYS A 67 2.91 -15.63 -25.59
CA CYS A 67 2.55 -16.27 -26.86
C CYS A 67 1.02 -16.30 -26.94
#